data_AF-A0A8C9HQN7-F1
#
_entry.id   AF-A0A8C9HQN7-F1
#
_cell.length_a   1.000
_cell.length_b   1.000
_cell.length_c   1.000
_cell.angle_alpha   90.00
_cell.angle_beta   90.00
_cell.angle_gamma   90.00
#
_symmetry.space_group_name_H-M   'P 1'
#
loop_
_entity.id
_entity.type
_entity.pdbx_description
1 polymer ?
#
loop_
_entity_poly.entity_id
_entity_poly.type
_entity_poly.pdbx_seq_one_letter_code
_entity_poly.pdbx_strand_id
1 'polypeptide(L)'
;MDNRGRGHALCPQARPLPDCKRPFRCFLFRRAFRCRFFAASNKISGASNSKPNRPSLAKILLSLDGNLAKQQALSHILTALQIMYARDAVVGALMPAAMVAPVECPSFSSAAPSDASAMASPMNGEECMLAVDVEDRLSPNPWQEKTEVKRSRSKGGLAGPDGTKSVFGQMCAKMSSFGPDSLLLPHCVWKVKFVGESVDDCGGGYSESIAEICEELQNGLTPLLIVTPNWRDESGASRDCYLLSPAARAPVHSSMFRFLGVLLGIAIRTGSPLSLNLAEPVWKQLAGMSLTIADLSEVDKDFIPGLMYIRDNEATSEEFEAMSLPFTVPSASGQDIQLSSKHTHITLDNRAEYVRLAINYRLHEFDEQVAAVREGMARVVPVPLLSLFTGYELETMVC
;
A
#
# COMPACT_ATOMS: atom_id res chain seq x y z
N MET A 1 63.35 -17.67 41.29
CA MET A 1 62.91 -17.36 39.92
C MET A 1 61.55 -17.98 39.75
N ASP A 2 60.48 -17.21 39.99
CA ASP A 2 59.12 -17.68 39.71
C ASP A 2 58.12 -16.51 39.67
N ASN A 3 57.06 -16.71 38.88
CA ASN A 3 55.76 -16.03 38.81
C ASN A 3 55.65 -14.57 38.32
N ARG A 4 55.15 -14.41 37.08
CA ARG A 4 53.98 -13.55 36.77
C ARG A 4 53.13 -14.14 35.64
N GLY A 5 51.99 -14.72 36.01
CA GLY A 5 50.93 -15.10 35.09
C GLY A 5 50.09 -13.88 34.65
N ARG A 6 49.71 -13.86 33.38
CA ARG A 6 48.55 -13.10 32.87
C ARG A 6 47.54 -14.11 32.35
N GLY A 7 46.40 -14.19 33.02
CA GLY A 7 45.26 -14.99 32.57
C GLY A 7 44.50 -14.27 31.45
N HIS A 8 44.36 -14.94 30.31
CA HIS A 8 43.32 -14.65 29.33
C HIS A 8 42.16 -15.61 29.57
N ALA A 9 40.97 -15.05 29.77
CA ALA A 9 39.74 -15.77 29.96
C ALA A 9 39.37 -16.57 28.68
N LEU A 10 39.12 -17.86 28.87
CA LEU A 10 38.62 -18.80 27.88
C LEU A 10 37.12 -18.54 27.63
N CYS A 11 36.76 -18.28 26.38
CA CYS A 11 35.38 -18.33 25.90
C CYS A 11 35.09 -19.78 25.44
N PRO A 12 34.04 -20.46 25.93
CA PRO A 12 33.75 -21.84 25.56
C PRO A 12 33.12 -21.95 24.17
N GLN A 13 33.62 -22.94 23.42
CA GLN A 13 33.18 -23.36 22.09
C GLN A 13 31.67 -23.63 22.02
N ALA A 14 30.99 -22.95 21.10
CA ALA A 14 29.65 -23.33 20.64
C ALA A 14 29.77 -24.25 19.40
N ARG A 15 29.01 -25.34 19.43
CA ARG A 15 28.97 -26.43 18.45
C ARG A 15 28.51 -25.95 17.06
N PRO A 16 28.94 -26.60 15.97
CA PRO A 16 28.38 -26.38 14.65
C PRO A 16 27.01 -27.06 14.53
N LEU A 17 26.01 -26.34 14.03
CA LEU A 17 24.71 -26.84 13.56
C LEU A 17 24.55 -26.51 12.06
N PRO A 18 23.75 -27.27 11.31
CA PRO A 18 24.24 -28.02 10.16
C PRO A 18 24.07 -27.30 8.83
N ASP A 19 24.82 -27.83 7.84
CA ASP A 19 24.73 -27.56 6.40
C ASP A 19 23.30 -27.30 5.90
N CYS A 20 22.96 -26.02 5.73
CA CYS A 20 21.92 -25.61 4.82
C CYS A 20 22.46 -25.73 3.39
N LYS A 21 22.19 -26.87 2.76
CA LYS A 21 22.26 -27.07 1.31
C LYS A 21 21.59 -25.87 0.62
N ARG A 22 22.40 -24.95 0.09
CA ARG A 22 22.00 -24.00 -0.94
C ARG A 22 22.27 -24.65 -2.29
N PRO A 23 21.27 -24.95 -3.13
CA PRO A 23 21.51 -25.13 -4.55
C PRO A 23 21.00 -23.90 -5.31
N PHE A 24 21.91 -23.28 -6.06
CA PHE A 24 21.66 -22.69 -7.39
C PHE A 24 20.70 -21.49 -7.58
N ARG A 25 20.16 -20.86 -6.54
CA ARG A 25 19.25 -19.70 -6.73
C ARG A 25 19.85 -18.31 -6.80
N CYS A 26 21.15 -18.15 -6.57
CA CYS A 26 21.83 -16.85 -6.70
C CYS A 26 22.71 -16.72 -7.96
N PHE A 27 22.73 -17.71 -8.86
CA PHE A 27 23.69 -17.75 -9.97
C PHE A 27 23.19 -17.20 -11.31
N LEU A 28 21.89 -16.89 -11.46
CA LEU A 28 21.37 -16.27 -12.69
C LEU A 28 21.36 -14.73 -12.66
N PHE A 29 21.68 -14.09 -11.53
CA PHE A 29 21.56 -12.62 -11.39
C PHE A 29 22.89 -11.85 -11.22
N ARG A 30 24.05 -12.48 -11.42
CA ARG A 30 25.36 -11.78 -11.39
C ARG A 30 26.26 -12.12 -12.58
N ARG A 31 25.79 -11.88 -13.81
CA ARG A 31 26.66 -11.57 -14.96
C ARG A 31 25.85 -11.12 -16.17
N ALA A 32 25.64 -9.82 -16.33
CA ALA A 32 25.65 -9.11 -17.62
C ALA A 32 25.28 -7.62 -17.43
N PHE A 33 26.17 -6.85 -16.81
CA PHE A 33 26.23 -5.42 -17.08
C PHE A 33 26.99 -5.23 -18.40
N ARG A 34 26.25 -5.05 -19.49
CA ARG A 34 26.65 -4.20 -20.60
C ARG A 34 25.41 -3.80 -21.40
N CYS A 35 24.87 -2.62 -21.06
CA CYS A 35 24.01 -1.88 -21.97
C CYS A 35 24.76 -1.69 -23.30
N ARG A 36 24.35 -2.41 -24.34
CA ARG A 36 24.35 -1.89 -25.70
C ARG A 36 22.89 -1.78 -26.11
N PHE A 37 22.34 -0.58 -25.96
CA PHE A 37 21.26 -0.14 -26.83
C PHE A 37 21.79 -0.20 -28.27
N PHE A 38 21.32 -1.18 -29.04
CA PHE A 38 21.42 -1.12 -30.49
C PHE A 38 20.00 -1.13 -31.05
N ALA A 39 19.61 0.04 -31.55
CA ALA A 39 18.51 0.17 -32.47
C ALA A 39 18.79 -0.72 -33.70
N ALA A 40 18.04 -1.81 -33.85
CA ALA A 40 18.00 -2.55 -35.10
C ALA A 40 16.83 -2.02 -35.93
N SER A 41 17.21 -1.11 -36.82
CA SER A 41 16.40 -0.54 -37.88
C SER A 41 16.22 -1.57 -39.00
N ASN A 42 14.97 -1.91 -39.35
CA ASN A 42 14.66 -2.58 -40.61
C ASN A 42 14.85 -1.57 -41.75
N LYS A 43 15.92 -1.74 -42.54
CA LYS A 43 16.09 -1.06 -43.83
C LYS A 43 15.34 -1.84 -44.91
N ILE A 44 14.16 -1.34 -45.27
CA ILE A 44 13.64 -1.45 -46.64
C ILE A 44 13.57 -0.02 -47.18
N SER A 45 14.15 0.16 -48.37
CA SER A 45 14.36 1.42 -49.07
C SER A 45 13.07 2.20 -49.35
N GLY A 46 13.11 3.52 -49.13
CA GLY A 46 12.17 4.45 -49.77
C GLY A 46 11.53 5.46 -48.81
N ALA A 47 12.13 6.65 -48.72
CA ALA A 47 11.51 7.95 -48.44
C ALA A 47 10.27 8.02 -47.50
N SER A 48 10.50 8.42 -46.24
CA SER A 48 9.87 9.55 -45.54
C SER A 48 9.88 9.30 -44.03
N ASN A 49 10.48 10.24 -43.31
CA ASN A 49 10.62 10.20 -41.86
C ASN A 49 9.29 10.63 -41.24
N SER A 50 8.41 9.67 -40.90
CA SER A 50 7.23 9.98 -40.09
C SER A 50 7.04 8.94 -38.99
N LYS A 51 7.09 9.40 -37.73
CA LYS A 51 6.61 8.64 -36.57
C LYS A 51 5.16 8.22 -36.87
N PRO A 52 4.68 7.04 -36.41
CA PRO A 52 3.25 6.73 -36.46
C PRO A 52 2.53 7.78 -35.61
N ASN A 53 2.01 8.80 -36.29
CA ASN A 53 1.44 9.97 -35.65
C ASN A 53 0.03 9.56 -35.23
N ARG A 54 -0.14 9.20 -33.96
CA ARG A 54 -1.46 8.89 -33.39
C ARG A 54 -2.37 10.09 -33.73
N PRO A 55 -3.41 9.92 -34.56
CA PRO A 55 -4.21 11.04 -35.01
C PRO A 55 -4.82 11.72 -33.79
N SER A 56 -4.77 13.04 -33.75
CA SER A 56 -5.42 13.80 -32.67
C SER A 56 -6.90 13.47 -32.64
N LEU A 57 -7.54 13.56 -31.47
CA LEU A 57 -8.97 13.33 -31.33
C LEU A 57 -9.79 14.20 -32.32
N ALA A 58 -9.35 15.44 -32.55
CA ALA A 58 -9.91 16.31 -33.57
C ALA A 58 -9.77 15.74 -34.99
N LYS A 59 -8.61 15.15 -35.33
CA LYS A 59 -8.38 14.52 -36.64
C LYS A 59 -9.23 13.25 -36.83
N ILE A 60 -9.45 12.48 -35.76
CA ILE A 60 -10.34 11.31 -35.77
C ILE A 60 -11.80 11.76 -35.98
N LEU A 61 -12.28 12.74 -35.20
CA LEU A 61 -13.62 13.30 -35.35
C LEU A 61 -13.86 13.85 -36.75
N LEU A 62 -12.91 14.63 -37.28
CA LEU A 62 -13.04 15.25 -38.60
C LEU A 62 -12.97 14.22 -39.74
N SER A 63 -12.40 13.05 -39.50
CA SER A 63 -12.31 11.93 -40.46
C SER A 63 -13.58 11.08 -40.56
N LEU A 64 -14.57 11.28 -39.68
CA LEU A 64 -15.84 10.56 -39.76
C LEU A 64 -16.65 11.01 -40.98
N ASP A 65 -17.27 10.04 -41.66
CA ASP A 65 -18.11 10.30 -42.83
C ASP A 65 -19.47 10.87 -42.41
N GLY A 66 -19.75 12.09 -42.87
CA GLY A 66 -21.02 12.77 -42.66
C GLY A 66 -21.12 13.58 -41.36
N ASN A 67 -21.90 14.68 -41.41
CA ASN A 67 -22.06 15.60 -40.28
C ASN A 67 -22.78 14.96 -39.09
N LEU A 68 -23.68 13.99 -39.32
CA LEU A 68 -24.38 13.28 -38.26
C LEU A 68 -23.42 12.46 -37.39
N ALA A 69 -22.51 11.70 -38.00
CA ALA A 69 -21.52 10.90 -37.28
C ALA A 69 -20.58 11.79 -36.45
N LYS A 70 -20.18 12.96 -36.99
CA LYS A 70 -19.39 13.97 -36.28
C LYS A 70 -20.12 14.53 -35.06
N GLN A 71 -21.40 14.88 -35.22
CA GLN A 71 -22.24 15.39 -34.13
C GLN A 71 -22.47 14.34 -33.05
N GLN A 72 -22.74 13.08 -33.42
CA GLN A 72 -22.88 11.98 -32.47
C GLN A 72 -21.59 11.72 -31.70
N ALA A 73 -20.45 11.65 -32.38
CA ALA A 73 -19.15 11.47 -31.74
C ALA A 73 -18.80 12.65 -30.80
N LEU A 74 -19.09 13.89 -31.20
CA LEU A 74 -18.94 15.06 -30.33
C LEU A 74 -19.84 14.98 -29.10
N SER A 75 -21.10 14.57 -29.27
CA SER A 75 -22.04 14.38 -28.16
C SER A 75 -21.50 13.36 -27.16
N HIS A 76 -20.99 12.21 -27.62
CA HIS A 76 -20.39 11.21 -26.74
C HIS A 76 -19.17 11.75 -25.98
N ILE A 77 -18.32 12.55 -26.64
CA ILE A 77 -17.16 13.18 -25.99
C ILE A 77 -17.61 14.18 -24.93
N LEU A 78 -18.60 15.03 -25.23
CA LEU A 78 -19.13 15.99 -24.27
C LEU A 78 -19.78 15.30 -23.07
N THR A 79 -20.55 14.23 -23.30
CA THR A 79 -21.10 13.41 -22.21
C THR A 79 -19.99 12.76 -21.38
N ALA A 80 -18.95 12.22 -22.01
CA ALA A 80 -17.81 11.66 -21.29
C ALA A 80 -17.09 12.73 -20.43
N LEU A 81 -16.87 13.93 -20.96
CA LEU A 81 -16.30 15.04 -20.20
C LEU A 81 -17.21 15.46 -19.04
N GLN A 82 -18.52 15.54 -19.24
CA GLN A 82 -19.47 15.84 -18.15
C GLN A 82 -19.44 14.78 -17.05
N ILE A 83 -19.33 13.49 -17.40
CA ILE A 83 -19.18 12.41 -16.43
C ILE A 83 -17.86 12.57 -15.65
N MET A 84 -16.76 12.92 -16.32
CA MET A 84 -15.48 13.19 -15.67
C MET A 84 -15.56 14.38 -14.71
N TYR A 85 -16.11 15.52 -15.15
CA TYR A 85 -16.28 16.69 -14.28
C TYR A 85 -17.22 16.41 -13.10
N ALA A 86 -18.30 15.65 -13.31
CA ALA A 86 -19.21 15.26 -12.23
C ALA A 86 -18.50 14.34 -11.21
N ARG A 87 -17.70 13.37 -11.69
CA ARG A 87 -16.85 12.54 -10.83
C ARG A 87 -15.90 13.41 -10.01
N ASP A 88 -15.15 14.30 -10.65
CA ASP A 88 -14.16 15.14 -9.98
C ASP A 88 -14.81 16.09 -8.96
N ALA A 89 -16.01 16.60 -9.25
CA ALA A 89 -16.79 17.39 -8.29
C ALA A 89 -17.26 16.56 -7.08
N VAL A 90 -17.70 15.31 -7.30
CA VAL A 90 -18.08 14.39 -6.21
C VAL A 90 -16.86 14.02 -5.36
N VAL A 91 -15.74 13.65 -6.00
CA VAL A 91 -14.48 13.37 -5.30
C VAL A 91 -14.02 14.60 -4.52
N GLY A 92 -14.03 15.78 -5.13
CA GLY A 92 -13.68 17.04 -4.46
C GLY A 92 -14.60 17.39 -3.30
N ALA A 93 -15.89 17.08 -3.36
CA ALA A 93 -16.84 17.28 -2.27
C ALA A 93 -16.65 16.28 -1.11
N LEU A 94 -16.07 15.11 -1.38
CA LEU A 94 -15.74 14.10 -0.37
C LEU A 94 -14.41 14.39 0.34
N MET A 95 -13.53 15.17 -0.28
CA MET A 95 -12.24 15.57 0.30
C MET A 95 -12.48 16.58 1.45
N PRO A 96 -11.90 16.36 2.65
CA PRO A 96 -12.01 17.33 3.74
C PRO A 96 -11.47 18.69 3.32
N ALA A 97 -12.13 19.78 3.75
CA ALA A 97 -11.75 21.15 3.39
C ALA A 97 -10.29 21.52 3.76
N ALA A 98 -9.67 20.77 4.68
CA ALA A 98 -8.27 20.93 5.07
C ALA A 98 -7.25 20.45 4.02
N MET A 99 -7.66 19.65 3.02
CA MET A 99 -6.80 19.07 1.98
C MET A 99 -6.94 19.76 0.62
N VAL A 100 -7.83 20.74 0.50
CA VAL A 100 -7.96 21.57 -0.71
C VAL A 100 -6.85 22.61 -0.68
N ALA A 101 -5.78 22.41 -1.45
CA ALA A 101 -4.81 23.48 -1.71
C ALA A 101 -5.58 24.70 -2.25
N PRO A 102 -5.31 25.93 -1.76
CA PRO A 102 -5.96 27.10 -2.31
C PRO A 102 -5.54 27.22 -3.76
N VAL A 103 -6.48 26.98 -4.68
CA VAL A 103 -6.34 27.42 -6.05
C VAL A 103 -6.23 28.94 -5.98
N GLU A 104 -5.06 29.48 -6.33
CA GLU A 104 -4.86 30.91 -6.51
C GLU A 104 -5.82 31.40 -7.60
N CYS A 105 -7.00 31.87 -7.17
CA CYS A 105 -7.81 32.74 -7.99
C CYS A 105 -7.03 34.05 -8.19
N PRO A 106 -6.91 34.59 -9.42
CA PRO A 106 -6.36 35.91 -9.63
C PRO A 106 -7.27 36.92 -8.95
N SER A 107 -6.86 37.39 -7.77
CA SER A 107 -7.63 38.32 -6.96
C SER A 107 -7.63 39.70 -7.61
N PHE A 108 -8.80 40.12 -8.08
CA PHE A 108 -9.09 41.53 -8.29
C PHE A 108 -9.14 42.24 -6.94
N SER A 109 -8.42 43.34 -6.86
CA SER A 109 -8.27 44.20 -5.68
C SER A 109 -9.60 44.81 -5.24
N SER A 110 -9.84 44.80 -3.93
CA SER A 110 -10.49 45.93 -3.27
C SER A 110 -10.04 45.98 -1.81
N ALA A 111 -9.24 47.00 -1.50
CA ALA A 111 -8.78 47.31 -0.16
C ALA A 111 -9.90 47.91 0.70
N ALA A 112 -9.91 47.60 1.99
CA ALA A 112 -10.55 48.39 3.03
C ALA A 112 -9.67 48.37 4.31
N PRO A 113 -9.70 49.43 5.13
CA PRO A 113 -8.54 49.85 5.91
C PRO A 113 -8.51 49.32 7.34
N SER A 114 -7.30 49.39 7.87
CA SER A 114 -6.86 49.19 9.24
C SER A 114 -7.52 50.16 10.22
N ASP A 115 -7.79 49.70 11.44
CA ASP A 115 -7.72 50.54 12.64
C ASP A 115 -7.25 49.73 13.85
N ALA A 116 -6.48 50.41 14.71
CA ALA A 116 -5.65 49.87 15.77
C ALA A 116 -6.11 50.30 17.18
N SER A 117 -5.58 49.60 18.19
CA SER A 117 -5.43 49.99 19.61
C SER A 117 -6.68 49.80 20.51
N ALA A 118 -6.61 49.48 21.82
CA ALA A 118 -5.52 49.55 22.79
C ALA A 118 -5.78 48.74 24.09
N MET A 119 -4.69 48.31 24.74
CA MET A 119 -4.36 48.33 26.19
C MET A 119 -4.99 47.37 27.24
N ALA A 120 -4.07 46.89 28.10
CA ALA A 120 -4.15 46.06 29.31
C ALA A 120 -4.62 46.85 30.57
N SER A 121 -4.97 46.33 31.76
CA SER A 121 -4.29 45.40 32.72
C SER A 121 -5.27 45.09 33.93
N PRO A 122 -4.87 44.70 35.18
CA PRO A 122 -4.70 43.30 35.64
C PRO A 122 -5.32 42.94 37.04
N MET A 123 -5.16 41.65 37.43
CA MET A 123 -5.06 41.02 38.78
C MET A 123 -6.23 41.00 39.78
N ASN A 124 -6.63 39.81 40.24
CA ASN A 124 -6.52 39.39 41.65
C ASN A 124 -6.61 37.84 41.80
N GLY A 125 -5.95 37.30 42.82
CA GLY A 125 -5.64 35.87 42.96
C GLY A 125 -6.46 35.03 43.95
N GLU A 126 -6.06 33.76 43.97
CA GLU A 126 -6.29 32.66 44.94
C GLU A 126 -7.72 32.12 45.13
N GLU A 127 -7.94 30.85 44.73
CA GLU A 127 -8.18 29.74 45.67
C GLU A 127 -8.09 28.37 44.94
N CYS A 128 -7.14 27.53 45.38
CA CYS A 128 -7.08 26.11 45.05
C CYS A 128 -8.06 25.35 45.93
N MET A 129 -9.04 24.62 45.37
CA MET A 129 -9.58 23.37 45.94
C MET A 129 -10.43 22.60 44.92
N LEU A 130 -9.95 21.38 44.60
CA LEU A 130 -10.70 20.18 44.23
C LEU A 130 -11.94 20.36 43.33
N ALA A 131 -11.70 20.62 42.03
CA ALA A 131 -12.68 20.29 41.01
C ALA A 131 -12.54 18.79 40.68
N VAL A 132 -13.46 17.97 41.19
CA VAL A 132 -13.76 16.68 40.58
C VAL A 132 -14.19 16.98 39.14
N ASP A 133 -13.47 16.40 38.17
CA ASP A 133 -13.59 16.65 36.73
C ASP A 133 -15.05 16.70 36.25
N VAL A 134 -15.47 17.90 35.82
CA VAL A 134 -16.74 18.15 35.11
C VAL A 134 -16.65 17.68 33.65
N GLU A 135 -15.49 17.19 33.20
CA GLU A 135 -15.27 16.61 31.87
C GLU A 135 -15.90 15.22 31.67
N ASP A 136 -16.13 14.45 32.75
CA ASP A 136 -16.69 13.09 32.65
C ASP A 136 -18.18 13.10 32.19
N ARG A 137 -18.81 14.28 32.19
CA ARG A 137 -20.20 14.51 31.76
C ARG A 137 -20.35 14.86 30.28
N LEU A 138 -19.25 15.04 29.53
CA LEU A 138 -19.30 15.48 28.11
C LEU A 138 -18.54 14.56 27.15
N SER A 139 -18.36 13.28 27.50
CA SER A 139 -18.07 12.26 26.48
C SER A 139 -19.30 12.12 25.56
N PRO A 140 -19.18 12.32 24.23
CA PRO A 140 -20.33 12.23 23.31
C PRO A 140 -21.03 10.87 23.36
N ASN A 141 -20.34 9.83 23.84
CA ASN A 141 -20.89 8.50 24.11
C ASN A 141 -20.45 7.98 25.49
N PRO A 142 -21.33 8.07 26.51
CA PRO A 142 -21.11 7.50 27.84
C PRO A 142 -21.15 5.96 27.86
N TRP A 143 -21.71 5.34 26.83
CA TRP A 143 -22.00 3.90 26.76
C TRP A 143 -20.94 3.05 26.04
N GLN A 144 -19.86 3.66 25.53
CA GLN A 144 -18.78 2.89 24.92
C GLN A 144 -17.93 2.24 26.02
N GLU A 145 -17.94 0.91 26.08
CA GLU A 145 -17.04 0.15 26.95
C GLU A 145 -15.58 0.42 26.59
N LYS A 146 -14.75 0.71 27.61
CA LYS A 146 -13.31 0.90 27.44
C LYS A 146 -12.65 -0.41 27.07
N THR A 147 -12.07 -0.45 25.88
CA THR A 147 -11.31 -1.60 25.39
C THR A 147 -9.90 -1.58 25.96
N GLU A 148 -9.61 -2.56 26.83
CA GLU A 148 -8.25 -2.76 27.32
C GLU A 148 -7.36 -3.41 26.25
N VAL A 149 -6.18 -2.84 26.02
CA VAL A 149 -5.15 -3.36 25.10
C VAL A 149 -3.78 -3.31 25.76
N LYS A 150 -2.86 -4.17 25.34
CA LYS A 150 -1.49 -4.20 25.86
C LYS A 150 -0.49 -4.08 24.73
N ARG A 151 0.48 -3.16 24.86
CA ARG A 151 1.58 -3.04 23.91
C ARG A 151 2.42 -4.31 23.87
N SER A 152 2.78 -4.73 22.66
CA SER A 152 3.75 -5.80 22.47
C SER A 152 5.13 -5.29 22.87
N ARG A 153 5.87 -6.08 23.67
CA ARG A 153 7.28 -5.80 23.97
C ARG A 153 8.25 -6.49 23.01
N SER A 154 7.72 -7.20 22.01
CA SER A 154 8.55 -7.89 21.03
C SER A 154 9.28 -6.87 20.16
N LYS A 155 10.61 -7.02 20.02
CA LYS A 155 11.43 -6.17 19.14
C LYS A 155 11.76 -6.85 17.79
N GLY A 156 11.04 -7.92 17.44
CA GLY A 156 11.21 -8.61 16.17
C GLY A 156 10.32 -9.85 16.04
N GLY A 157 9.84 -10.10 14.81
CA GLY A 157 8.91 -11.17 14.50
C GLY A 157 7.50 -10.90 15.03
N LEU A 158 6.58 -11.82 14.74
CA LEU A 158 5.16 -11.62 15.05
C LEU A 158 4.90 -11.43 16.55
N ALA A 159 4.02 -10.48 16.88
CA ALA A 159 3.51 -10.31 18.24
C ALA A 159 2.55 -11.46 18.59
N GLY A 160 3.10 -12.58 19.05
CA GLY A 160 2.33 -13.80 19.30
C GLY A 160 1.94 -14.54 18.01
N PRO A 161 1.10 -15.59 18.12
CA PRO A 161 0.63 -16.33 16.94
C PRO A 161 -0.10 -15.40 15.98
N ASP A 162 0.34 -15.37 14.72
CA ASP A 162 -0.23 -14.55 13.65
C ASP A 162 -0.34 -13.04 13.96
N GLY A 163 0.44 -12.53 14.93
CA GLY A 163 0.37 -11.12 15.34
C GLY A 163 -0.81 -10.78 16.26
N THR A 164 -1.52 -11.77 16.80
CA THR A 164 -2.72 -11.56 17.62
C THR A 164 -2.49 -10.84 18.95
N LYS A 165 -1.24 -10.77 19.44
CA LYS A 165 -0.87 -10.03 20.66
C LYS A 165 -0.41 -8.61 20.38
N SER A 166 -0.39 -8.16 19.13
CA SER A 166 -0.18 -6.76 18.79
C SER A 166 -1.41 -5.95 19.22
N VAL A 167 -1.30 -4.64 19.37
CA VAL A 167 -2.45 -3.74 19.56
C VAL A 167 -3.42 -3.87 18.39
N PHE A 168 -2.93 -3.90 17.16
CA PHE A 168 -3.73 -4.21 15.98
C PHE A 168 -4.47 -5.54 16.08
N GLY A 169 -3.78 -6.63 16.46
CA GLY A 169 -4.39 -7.96 16.62
C GLY A 169 -5.45 -7.99 17.72
N GLN A 170 -5.20 -7.34 18.85
CA GLN A 170 -6.15 -7.22 19.97
C GLN A 170 -7.39 -6.42 19.59
N MET A 171 -7.22 -5.31 18.86
CA MET A 171 -8.32 -4.49 18.36
C MET A 171 -9.13 -5.22 17.29
N CYS A 172 -8.47 -5.95 16.39
CA CYS A 172 -9.12 -6.80 15.40
C CYS A 172 -10.02 -7.86 16.06
N ALA A 173 -9.57 -8.49 17.14
CA ALA A 173 -10.36 -9.49 17.87
C ALA A 173 -11.64 -8.89 18.50
N LYS A 174 -11.63 -7.59 18.80
CA LYS A 174 -12.76 -6.83 19.35
C LYS A 174 -13.63 -6.20 18.27
N MET A 175 -13.30 -6.33 16.98
CA MET A 175 -14.05 -5.70 15.88
C MET A 175 -15.54 -6.04 15.90
N SER A 176 -15.90 -7.30 16.19
CA SER A 176 -17.30 -7.73 16.27
C SER A 176 -18.10 -7.07 17.40
N SER A 177 -17.43 -6.47 18.39
CA SER A 177 -18.06 -5.72 19.48
C SER A 177 -18.36 -4.26 19.11
N PHE A 178 -17.77 -3.74 18.04
CA PHE A 178 -18.14 -2.43 17.51
C PHE A 178 -19.42 -2.57 16.70
N GLY A 179 -20.53 -2.05 17.23
CA GLY A 179 -21.77 -1.93 16.47
C GLY A 179 -21.57 -1.08 15.21
N PRO A 180 -22.42 -1.24 14.17
CA PRO A 180 -22.34 -0.45 12.94
C PRO A 180 -22.37 1.05 13.21
N ASP A 181 -23.12 1.50 14.21
CA ASP A 181 -23.21 2.91 14.61
C ASP A 181 -21.90 3.45 15.21
N SER A 182 -21.12 2.60 15.90
CA SER A 182 -19.83 2.99 16.48
C SER A 182 -18.83 3.35 15.38
N LEU A 183 -18.85 2.62 14.25
CA LEU A 183 -17.98 2.89 13.10
C LEU A 183 -18.30 4.19 12.38
N LEU A 184 -19.46 4.80 12.65
CA LEU A 184 -19.94 6.04 12.04
C LEU A 184 -19.73 7.27 12.94
N LEU A 185 -19.12 7.11 14.12
CA LEU A 185 -18.88 8.21 15.05
C LEU A 185 -17.91 9.26 14.47
N PRO A 186 -18.18 10.57 14.64
CA PRO A 186 -17.48 11.63 13.91
C PRO A 186 -15.98 11.76 14.24
N HIS A 187 -15.54 11.38 15.44
CA HIS A 187 -14.16 11.59 15.88
C HIS A 187 -13.52 10.34 16.50
N CYS A 188 -14.08 9.83 17.60
CA CYS A 188 -13.52 8.66 18.30
C CYS A 188 -14.41 7.43 18.07
N VAL A 189 -13.91 6.49 17.27
CA VAL A 189 -14.63 5.25 16.95
C VAL A 189 -14.63 4.28 18.12
N TRP A 190 -13.59 4.33 18.97
CA TRP A 190 -13.48 3.52 20.18
C TRP A 190 -12.77 4.26 21.31
N LYS A 191 -12.93 3.74 22.54
CA LYS A 191 -12.18 4.14 23.72
C LYS A 191 -11.23 3.00 24.12
N VAL A 192 -9.96 3.30 24.27
CA VAL A 192 -8.91 2.33 24.60
C VAL A 192 -8.21 2.69 25.91
N LYS A 193 -7.83 1.67 26.68
CA LYS A 193 -6.96 1.79 27.86
C LYS A 193 -5.75 0.88 27.69
N PHE A 194 -4.55 1.45 27.74
CA PHE A 194 -3.31 0.68 27.69
C PHE A 194 -3.01 0.05 29.06
N VAL A 195 -3.00 -1.28 29.10
CA VAL A 195 -2.81 -2.05 30.34
C VAL A 195 -1.35 -1.99 30.78
N GLY A 196 -1.12 -1.56 32.02
CA GLY A 196 0.20 -1.46 32.62
C GLY A 196 0.89 -0.12 32.40
N GLU A 197 0.16 0.86 31.85
CA GLU A 197 0.61 2.24 31.72
C GLU A 197 -0.28 3.16 32.54
N SER A 198 0.33 4.11 33.23
CA SER A 198 -0.35 5.11 34.04
C SER A 198 -0.67 6.34 33.19
N VAL A 199 -1.61 6.19 32.25
CA VAL A 199 -2.11 7.29 31.43
C VAL A 199 -3.62 7.38 31.60
N ASP A 200 -4.06 8.40 32.34
CA ASP A 200 -5.47 8.75 32.59
C ASP A 200 -5.95 9.86 31.64
N ASP A 201 -5.41 9.94 30.42
CA ASP A 201 -5.76 11.00 29.48
C ASP A 201 -7.08 10.68 28.75
N CYS A 202 -8.10 11.50 29.03
CA CYS A 202 -9.47 11.33 28.55
C CYS A 202 -9.67 11.65 27.04
N GLY A 203 -8.60 11.93 26.29
CA GLY A 203 -8.66 12.23 24.84
C GLY A 203 -7.57 11.61 23.96
N GLY A 204 -6.46 11.10 24.53
CA GLY A 204 -5.28 10.66 23.77
C GLY A 204 -5.28 9.19 23.33
N GLY A 205 -5.99 8.31 24.05
CA GLY A 205 -5.89 6.86 23.85
C GLY A 205 -6.33 6.36 22.46
N TYR A 206 -7.27 7.05 21.80
CA TYR A 206 -7.66 6.70 20.43
C TYR A 206 -6.53 6.97 19.43
N SER A 207 -6.05 8.22 19.37
CA SER A 207 -4.98 8.62 18.45
C SER A 207 -3.69 7.83 18.70
N GLU A 208 -3.37 7.58 19.98
CA GLU A 208 -2.24 6.75 20.38
C GLU A 208 -2.40 5.30 19.91
N SER A 209 -3.61 4.73 20.02
CA SER A 209 -3.89 3.38 19.50
C SER A 209 -3.77 3.30 17.99
N ILE A 210 -4.19 4.33 17.25
CA ILE A 210 -4.05 4.40 15.79
C ILE A 210 -2.57 4.48 15.40
N ALA A 211 -1.79 5.31 16.07
CA ALA A 211 -0.36 5.46 15.82
C ALA A 211 0.39 4.14 16.04
N GLU A 212 0.15 3.48 17.18
CA GLU A 212 0.73 2.18 17.50
C GLU A 212 0.34 1.12 16.46
N ILE A 213 -0.93 1.09 16.04
CA ILE A 213 -1.41 0.18 14.99
C ILE A 213 -0.64 0.40 13.67
N CYS A 214 -0.47 1.65 13.24
CA CYS A 214 0.24 1.97 12.00
C CYS A 214 1.72 1.53 12.08
N GLU A 215 2.36 1.70 13.23
CA GLU A 215 3.72 1.22 13.46
C GLU A 215 3.80 -0.32 13.44
N GLU A 216 2.91 -1.01 14.16
CA GLU A 216 2.85 -2.47 14.23
C GLU A 216 2.61 -3.15 12.88
N LEU A 217 1.83 -2.50 12.00
CA LEU A 217 1.61 -2.96 10.64
C LEU A 217 2.91 -2.95 9.81
N GLN A 218 3.81 -2.01 10.08
CA GLN A 218 5.00 -1.74 9.26
C GLN A 218 6.32 -2.27 9.87
N ASN A 219 6.34 -2.63 11.15
CA ASN A 219 7.54 -3.12 11.85
C ASN A 219 7.66 -4.66 11.91
N GLY A 220 6.75 -5.39 11.25
CA GLY A 220 6.75 -6.85 11.17
C GLY A 220 6.17 -7.57 12.39
N LEU A 221 5.51 -6.85 13.32
CA LEU A 221 4.75 -7.46 14.42
C LEU A 221 3.46 -8.14 13.94
N THR A 222 2.96 -7.76 12.76
CA THR A 222 1.82 -8.38 12.08
C THR A 222 2.25 -9.09 10.78
N PRO A 223 1.53 -10.13 10.32
CA PRO A 223 1.87 -10.87 9.11
C PRO A 223 1.30 -10.23 7.83
N LEU A 224 0.65 -9.07 7.93
CA LEU A 224 -0.19 -8.51 6.84
C LEU A 224 0.59 -7.80 5.76
N LEU A 225 1.70 -7.15 6.12
CA LEU A 225 2.48 -6.34 5.19
C LEU A 225 3.88 -6.94 4.99
N ILE A 226 4.39 -6.80 3.77
CA ILE A 226 5.75 -7.15 3.40
C ILE A 226 6.41 -5.95 2.72
N VAL A 227 7.73 -5.84 2.85
CA VAL A 227 8.49 -4.86 2.06
C VAL A 227 8.44 -5.20 0.57
N THR A 228 8.52 -4.19 -0.30
CA THR A 228 8.59 -4.40 -1.75
C THR A 228 9.83 -5.23 -2.13
N PRO A 229 9.78 -6.00 -3.24
CA PRO A 229 10.98 -6.61 -3.82
C PRO A 229 12.11 -5.59 -4.06
N ASN A 230 11.76 -4.39 -4.55
CA ASN A 230 12.71 -3.29 -4.73
C ASN A 230 13.41 -2.85 -3.42
N TRP A 231 12.69 -2.79 -2.30
CA TRP A 231 13.32 -2.58 -0.99
C TRP A 231 14.33 -3.70 -0.72
N ARG A 232 13.89 -4.96 -0.80
CA ARG A 232 14.69 -6.14 -0.45
C ARG A 232 15.98 -6.25 -1.25
N ASP A 233 15.90 -5.98 -2.55
CA ASP A 233 17.03 -6.05 -3.48
C ASP A 233 17.80 -4.72 -3.56
N GLU A 234 17.47 -3.77 -2.69
CA GLU A 234 18.06 -2.44 -2.60
C GLU A 234 18.18 -1.77 -3.96
N SER A 235 17.13 -1.83 -4.78
CA SER A 235 17.17 -1.31 -6.14
C SER A 235 15.77 -1.03 -6.71
N GLY A 236 15.65 -0.05 -7.60
CA GLY A 236 14.34 0.38 -8.15
C GLY A 236 13.67 1.49 -7.34
N ALA A 237 12.39 1.73 -7.65
CA ALA A 237 11.52 2.71 -6.99
C ALA A 237 10.72 2.05 -5.84
N SER A 238 9.90 2.83 -5.12
CA SER A 238 9.03 2.32 -4.04
C SER A 238 9.76 1.50 -2.97
N ARG A 239 10.99 1.92 -2.66
CA ARG A 239 11.92 1.24 -1.73
C ARG A 239 11.60 1.46 -0.26
N ASP A 240 10.68 2.35 0.07
CA ASP A 240 10.26 2.66 1.43
C ASP A 240 8.78 2.31 1.66
N CYS A 241 8.22 1.47 0.77
CA CYS A 241 6.81 1.12 0.73
C CYS A 241 6.56 -0.36 1.07
N TYR A 242 5.30 -0.65 1.41
CA TYR A 242 4.82 -1.97 1.77
C TYR A 242 3.77 -2.50 0.78
N LEU A 243 3.77 -3.82 0.59
CA LEU A 243 2.75 -4.59 -0.13
C LEU A 243 1.95 -5.43 0.86
N LEU A 244 0.76 -5.88 0.42
CA LEU A 244 0.02 -6.90 1.16
C LEU A 244 0.78 -8.23 1.09
N SER A 245 0.75 -9.00 2.18
CA SER A 245 1.42 -10.30 2.26
C SER A 245 0.61 -11.38 1.52
N PRO A 246 1.11 -11.93 0.40
CA PRO A 246 0.38 -12.95 -0.36
C PRO A 246 0.37 -14.31 0.36
N ALA A 247 1.29 -14.49 1.33
CA ALA A 247 1.36 -15.66 2.20
C ALA A 247 0.33 -15.62 3.33
N ALA A 248 -0.23 -14.45 3.64
CA ALA A 248 -1.21 -14.28 4.70
C ALA A 248 -2.61 -14.76 4.26
N ARG A 249 -2.82 -16.09 4.31
CA ARG A 249 -4.06 -16.75 3.84
C ARG A 249 -4.85 -17.52 4.91
N ALA A 250 -4.38 -17.53 6.16
CA ALA A 250 -5.14 -18.13 7.26
C ALA A 250 -6.44 -17.34 7.52
N PRO A 251 -7.52 -17.96 8.03
CA PRO A 251 -8.78 -17.27 8.31
C PRO A 251 -8.66 -16.05 9.24
N VAL A 252 -7.70 -16.10 10.17
CA VAL A 252 -7.35 -14.97 11.05
C VAL A 252 -6.81 -13.79 10.24
N HIS A 253 -6.00 -14.04 9.21
CA HIS A 253 -5.46 -13.00 8.34
C HIS A 253 -6.56 -12.32 7.53
N SER A 254 -7.55 -13.05 7.02
CA SER A 254 -8.69 -12.43 6.31
C SER A 254 -9.47 -11.48 7.23
N SER A 255 -9.63 -11.85 8.51
CA SER A 255 -10.28 -10.98 9.51
C SER A 255 -9.44 -9.73 9.80
N MET A 256 -8.12 -9.90 9.87
CA MET A 256 -7.17 -8.81 10.03
C MET A 256 -7.13 -7.87 8.81
N PHE A 257 -7.17 -8.38 7.58
CA PHE A 257 -7.28 -7.55 6.37
C PHE A 257 -8.60 -6.78 6.31
N ARG A 258 -9.72 -7.40 6.70
CA ARG A 258 -10.99 -6.67 6.86
C ARG A 258 -10.87 -5.57 7.91
N PHE A 259 -10.19 -5.84 9.02
CA PHE A 259 -9.97 -4.83 10.05
C PHE A 259 -9.12 -3.66 9.51
N LEU A 260 -8.03 -3.94 8.79
CA LEU A 260 -7.26 -2.92 8.07
C LEU A 260 -8.16 -2.08 7.17
N GLY A 261 -9.03 -2.73 6.37
CA GLY A 261 -10.01 -2.03 5.54
C GLY A 261 -10.95 -1.11 6.30
N VAL A 262 -11.42 -1.52 7.49
CA VAL A 262 -12.23 -0.66 8.36
C VAL A 262 -11.43 0.55 8.82
N LEU A 263 -10.14 0.40 9.18
CA LEU A 263 -9.27 1.53 9.53
C LEU A 263 -9.14 2.52 8.37
N LEU A 264 -8.88 2.04 7.15
CA LEU A 264 -8.79 2.90 5.96
C LEU A 264 -10.12 3.64 5.72
N GLY A 265 -11.25 2.94 5.88
CA GLY A 265 -12.57 3.54 5.75
C GLY A 265 -12.87 4.60 6.82
N ILE A 266 -12.41 4.40 8.06
CA ILE A 266 -12.51 5.40 9.13
C ILE A 266 -11.68 6.63 8.76
N ALA A 267 -10.43 6.46 8.30
CA ALA A 267 -9.56 7.56 7.91
C ALA A 267 -10.22 8.46 6.85
N ILE A 268 -10.77 7.85 5.80
CA ILE A 268 -11.53 8.55 4.74
C ILE A 268 -12.70 9.34 5.34
N ARG A 269 -13.46 8.73 6.26
CA ARG A 269 -14.69 9.34 6.81
C ARG A 269 -14.41 10.44 7.82
N THR A 270 -13.42 10.26 8.70
CA THR A 270 -13.10 11.22 9.77
C THR A 270 -12.09 12.27 9.34
N GLY A 271 -11.42 12.09 8.19
CA GLY A 271 -10.31 12.92 7.76
C GLY A 271 -9.09 12.82 8.69
N SER A 272 -8.95 11.69 9.40
CA SER A 272 -7.84 11.44 10.32
C SER A 272 -6.82 10.54 9.62
N PRO A 273 -5.68 11.10 9.16
CA PRO A 273 -4.74 10.35 8.34
C PRO A 273 -4.07 9.22 9.11
N LEU A 274 -3.79 8.12 8.41
CA LEU A 274 -3.01 6.98 8.89
C LEU A 274 -1.59 7.08 8.35
N SER A 275 -0.60 6.96 9.21
CA SER A 275 0.81 6.96 8.80
C SER A 275 1.23 5.60 8.21
N LEU A 276 0.67 5.24 7.05
CA LEU A 276 0.93 3.99 6.32
C LEU A 276 1.62 4.28 4.98
N ASN A 277 2.74 3.62 4.73
CA ASN A 277 3.50 3.75 3.48
C ASN A 277 3.21 2.57 2.53
N LEU A 278 1.98 2.43 2.04
CA LEU A 278 1.67 1.38 1.06
C LEU A 278 2.13 1.78 -0.35
N ALA A 279 2.55 0.81 -1.16
CA ALA A 279 2.98 1.09 -2.54
C ALA A 279 1.78 1.46 -3.44
N GLU A 280 2.01 2.31 -4.45
CA GLU A 280 0.99 2.77 -5.41
C GLU A 280 0.12 1.64 -6.00
N PRO A 281 0.65 0.46 -6.40
CA PRO A 281 -0.17 -0.63 -6.89
C PRO A 281 -1.22 -1.13 -5.89
N VAL A 282 -0.92 -1.09 -4.58
CA VAL A 282 -1.88 -1.49 -3.54
C VAL A 282 -3.08 -0.54 -3.55
N TRP A 283 -2.84 0.77 -3.58
CA TRP A 283 -3.91 1.76 -3.64
C TRP A 283 -4.75 1.64 -4.91
N LYS A 284 -4.13 1.38 -6.06
CA LYS A 284 -4.84 1.10 -7.32
C LYS A 284 -5.78 -0.10 -7.19
N GLN A 285 -5.30 -1.20 -6.63
CA GLN A 285 -6.13 -2.39 -6.41
C GLN A 285 -7.27 -2.12 -5.41
N LEU A 286 -7.00 -1.39 -4.32
CA LEU A 286 -8.02 -1.00 -3.35
C LEU A 286 -9.08 -0.06 -3.94
N ALA A 287 -8.71 0.80 -4.90
CA ALA A 287 -9.64 1.60 -5.70
C ALA A 287 -10.40 0.77 -6.74
N GLY A 288 -9.91 -0.44 -7.07
CA GLY A 288 -10.57 -1.39 -7.98
C GLY A 288 -10.08 -1.27 -9.41
N MET A 289 -8.93 -0.62 -9.57
CA MET A 289 -8.22 -0.53 -10.83
C MET A 289 -7.42 -1.82 -11.05
N SER A 290 -7.42 -2.30 -12.29
CA SER A 290 -6.55 -3.41 -12.68
C SER A 290 -5.11 -2.95 -12.80
N LEU A 291 -4.18 -3.76 -12.31
CA LEU A 291 -2.75 -3.50 -12.45
C LEU A 291 -2.28 -3.70 -13.89
N THR A 292 -1.21 -3.00 -14.23
CA THR A 292 -0.50 -3.07 -15.50
C THR A 292 0.95 -3.53 -15.29
N ILE A 293 1.66 -3.83 -16.37
CA ILE A 293 3.09 -4.20 -16.33
C ILE A 293 3.96 -3.07 -15.73
N ALA A 294 3.56 -1.81 -15.92
CA ALA A 294 4.27 -0.67 -15.34
C ALA A 294 4.17 -0.69 -13.81
N ASP A 295 2.98 -1.01 -13.27
CA ASP A 295 2.76 -1.14 -11.83
C ASP A 295 3.61 -2.25 -11.21
N LEU A 296 3.83 -3.35 -11.95
CA LEU A 296 4.73 -4.41 -11.49
C LEU A 296 6.19 -3.93 -11.42
N SER A 297 6.62 -3.17 -12.41
CA SER A 297 7.99 -2.66 -12.51
C SER A 297 8.28 -1.59 -11.44
N GLU A 298 7.25 -0.91 -10.95
CA GLU A 298 7.35 0.08 -9.87
C GLU A 298 7.79 -0.53 -8.54
N VAL A 299 7.34 -1.76 -8.24
CA VAL A 299 7.62 -2.45 -6.97
C VAL A 299 8.63 -3.60 -7.09
N ASP A 300 8.83 -4.10 -8.32
CA ASP A 300 9.80 -5.14 -8.68
C ASP A 300 10.35 -4.87 -10.09
N LYS A 301 11.38 -4.03 -10.16
CA LYS A 301 11.95 -3.54 -11.42
C LYS A 301 12.66 -4.62 -12.24
N ASP A 302 13.09 -5.72 -11.61
CA ASP A 302 13.86 -6.79 -12.27
C ASP A 302 12.97 -7.94 -12.74
N PHE A 303 11.74 -8.04 -12.24
CA PHE A 303 10.79 -9.09 -12.62
C PHE A 303 10.52 -9.16 -14.12
N ILE A 304 10.05 -8.05 -14.72
CA ILE A 304 9.70 -8.01 -16.14
C ILE A 304 10.94 -8.23 -17.03
N PRO A 305 12.07 -7.52 -16.82
CA PRO A 305 13.31 -7.81 -17.56
C PRO A 305 13.75 -9.27 -17.45
N GLY A 306 13.64 -9.88 -16.27
CA GLY A 306 13.97 -11.30 -16.06
C GLY A 306 13.10 -12.24 -16.89
N LEU A 307 11.81 -11.97 -17.01
CA LEU A 307 10.91 -12.74 -17.87
C LEU A 307 11.22 -12.56 -19.36
N MET A 308 11.56 -11.33 -19.78
CA MET A 308 11.94 -11.07 -21.17
C MET A 308 13.23 -11.81 -21.53
N TYR A 309 14.19 -11.89 -20.61
CA TYR A 309 15.42 -12.64 -20.81
C TYR A 309 15.16 -14.14 -21.08
N ILE A 310 14.18 -14.74 -20.39
CA ILE A 310 13.78 -16.13 -20.64
C ILE A 310 13.09 -16.27 -21.99
N ARG A 311 12.18 -15.34 -22.33
CA ARG A 311 11.42 -15.36 -23.59
C ARG A 311 12.29 -15.20 -24.82
N ASP A 312 13.25 -14.27 -24.76
CA ASP A 312 14.05 -13.82 -25.89
C ASP A 312 15.43 -14.51 -25.92
N ASN A 313 15.62 -15.55 -25.11
CA ASN A 313 16.86 -16.31 -25.05
C ASN A 313 17.15 -16.99 -26.42
N GLU A 314 18.33 -16.75 -26.99
CA GLU A 314 18.76 -17.31 -28.28
C GLU A 314 19.66 -18.55 -28.14
N ALA A 315 19.73 -19.16 -26.95
CA ALA A 315 20.50 -20.38 -26.73
C ALA A 315 19.98 -21.55 -27.58
N THR A 316 20.88 -22.48 -27.91
CA THR A 316 20.49 -23.77 -28.50
C THR A 316 19.63 -24.58 -27.53
N SER A 317 18.85 -25.56 -28.02
CA SER A 317 18.01 -26.40 -27.15
C SER A 317 18.81 -27.07 -26.04
N GLU A 318 20.00 -27.58 -26.38
CA GLU A 318 20.91 -28.27 -25.45
C GLU A 318 21.41 -27.32 -24.34
N GLU A 319 21.82 -26.10 -24.71
CA GLU A 319 22.25 -25.08 -23.75
C GLU A 319 21.10 -24.62 -22.85
N PHE A 320 19.89 -24.47 -23.40
CA PHE A 320 18.71 -24.05 -22.64
C PHE A 320 18.26 -25.14 -21.66
N GLU A 321 18.23 -26.40 -22.08
CA GLU A 321 17.90 -27.55 -21.23
C GLU A 321 18.94 -27.75 -20.12
N ALA A 322 20.22 -27.50 -20.40
CA ALA A 322 21.29 -27.56 -19.41
C ALA A 322 21.11 -26.56 -18.24
N MET A 323 20.37 -25.46 -18.44
CA MET A 323 20.05 -24.51 -17.37
C MET A 323 19.02 -25.06 -16.35
N SER A 324 18.22 -26.06 -16.74
CA SER A 324 17.22 -26.73 -15.89
C SER A 324 16.30 -25.75 -15.13
N LEU A 325 15.77 -24.73 -15.83
CA LEU A 325 14.93 -23.71 -15.22
C LEU A 325 13.59 -24.32 -14.75
N PRO A 326 13.21 -24.23 -13.46
CA PRO A 326 11.95 -24.76 -12.97
C PRO A 326 10.76 -23.94 -13.47
N PHE A 327 9.60 -24.56 -13.62
CA PHE A 327 8.34 -23.90 -14.00
C PHE A 327 7.68 -23.21 -12.78
N THR A 328 8.47 -22.45 -12.04
CA THR A 328 8.07 -21.75 -10.81
C THR A 328 8.46 -20.28 -10.87
N VAL A 329 7.68 -19.41 -10.25
CA VAL A 329 7.99 -17.98 -10.10
C VAL A 329 8.12 -17.61 -8.62
N PRO A 330 9.08 -16.77 -8.21
CA PRO A 330 9.09 -16.24 -6.86
C PRO A 330 7.90 -15.28 -6.66
N SER A 331 7.15 -15.48 -5.59
CA SER A 331 6.18 -14.52 -5.06
C SER A 331 6.88 -13.25 -4.56
N ALA A 332 6.13 -12.17 -4.34
CA ALA A 332 6.65 -10.94 -3.74
C ALA A 332 7.27 -11.16 -2.34
N SER A 333 6.86 -12.23 -1.63
CA SER A 333 7.45 -12.62 -0.34
C SER A 333 8.73 -13.46 -0.47
N GLY A 334 9.01 -13.98 -1.67
CA GLY A 334 10.16 -14.83 -2.01
C GLY A 334 9.89 -16.34 -1.98
N GLN A 335 8.64 -16.77 -1.76
CA GLN A 335 8.24 -18.18 -1.88
C GLN A 335 8.03 -18.57 -3.34
N ASP A 336 8.45 -19.76 -3.77
CA ASP A 336 8.20 -20.17 -5.15
C ASP A 336 6.79 -20.72 -5.33
N ILE A 337 6.20 -20.29 -6.43
CA ILE A 337 4.85 -20.68 -6.82
C ILE A 337 4.94 -21.48 -8.10
N GLN A 338 4.40 -22.69 -8.05
CA GLN A 338 4.24 -23.54 -9.22
C GLN A 338 3.18 -22.93 -10.15
N LEU A 339 3.55 -22.61 -11.38
CA LEU A 339 2.65 -21.94 -12.33
C LEU A 339 1.81 -22.91 -13.16
N SER A 340 2.24 -24.16 -13.28
CA SER A 340 1.54 -25.18 -14.07
C SER A 340 1.67 -26.55 -13.40
N SER A 341 0.61 -27.35 -13.44
CA SER A 341 0.66 -28.77 -13.05
C SER A 341 1.20 -29.67 -14.16
N LYS A 342 1.29 -29.16 -15.40
CA LYS A 342 1.72 -29.92 -16.59
C LYS A 342 3.22 -29.85 -16.84
N HIS A 343 3.83 -28.72 -16.51
CA HIS A 343 5.24 -28.46 -16.77
C HIS A 343 6.01 -28.40 -15.46
N THR A 344 7.12 -29.12 -15.38
CA THR A 344 8.07 -29.05 -14.25
C THR A 344 9.23 -28.11 -14.54
N HIS A 345 9.64 -28.01 -15.82
CA HIS A 345 10.73 -27.15 -16.27
C HIS A 345 10.31 -26.31 -17.48
N ILE A 346 11.01 -25.19 -17.67
CA ILE A 346 10.87 -24.30 -18.83
C ILE A 346 11.67 -24.90 -19.99
N THR A 347 11.07 -24.93 -21.17
CA THR A 347 11.66 -25.33 -22.45
C THR A 347 11.47 -24.21 -23.47
N LEU A 348 12.18 -24.27 -24.61
CA LEU A 348 12.03 -23.28 -25.68
C LEU A 348 10.60 -23.21 -26.23
N ASP A 349 9.89 -24.34 -26.24
CA ASP A 349 8.50 -24.42 -26.72
C ASP A 349 7.50 -23.83 -25.72
N ASN A 350 7.73 -24.00 -24.41
CA ASN A 350 6.78 -23.58 -23.37
C ASN A 350 7.09 -22.21 -22.74
N ARG A 351 8.25 -21.60 -23.05
CA ARG A 351 8.70 -20.33 -22.42
C ARG A 351 7.71 -19.17 -22.59
N ALA A 352 6.99 -19.11 -23.72
CA ALA A 352 5.99 -18.08 -23.95
C ALA A 352 4.79 -18.26 -23.01
N GLU A 353 4.37 -19.51 -22.76
CA GLU A 353 3.34 -19.83 -21.79
C GLU A 353 3.81 -19.51 -20.36
N TYR A 354 5.04 -19.87 -20.01
CA TYR A 354 5.65 -19.52 -18.73
C TYR A 354 5.58 -18.01 -18.46
N VAL A 355 6.04 -17.17 -19.40
CA VAL A 355 6.02 -15.72 -19.23
C VAL A 355 4.61 -15.17 -19.08
N ARG A 356 3.66 -15.66 -19.90
CA ARG A 356 2.25 -15.26 -19.78
C ARG A 356 1.68 -15.61 -18.40
N LEU A 357 1.93 -16.82 -17.90
CA LEU A 357 1.46 -17.27 -16.60
C LEU A 357 2.14 -16.52 -15.45
N ALA A 358 3.44 -16.22 -15.55
CA ALA A 358 4.18 -15.47 -14.54
C ALA A 358 3.67 -14.02 -14.40
N ILE A 359 3.44 -13.33 -15.52
CA ILE A 359 2.84 -11.98 -15.51
C ILE A 359 1.43 -12.04 -14.93
N ASN A 360 0.60 -12.99 -15.39
CA ASN A 360 -0.76 -13.14 -14.89
C ASN A 360 -0.79 -13.41 -13.38
N TYR A 361 0.08 -14.30 -12.89
CA TYR A 361 0.23 -14.56 -11.46
C TYR A 361 0.57 -13.28 -10.70
N ARG A 362 1.59 -12.53 -11.15
CA ARG A 362 2.07 -11.33 -10.44
C ARG A 362 1.04 -10.19 -10.42
N LEU A 363 0.22 -10.05 -11.46
CA LEU A 363 -0.89 -9.08 -11.51
C LEU A 363 -2.03 -9.41 -10.52
N HIS A 364 -2.23 -10.69 -10.22
CA HIS A 364 -3.31 -11.21 -9.38
C HIS A 364 -2.82 -11.78 -8.03
N GLU A 365 -1.58 -11.48 -7.67
CA GLU A 365 -0.92 -12.09 -6.51
C GLU A 365 -1.59 -11.72 -5.17
N PHE A 366 -2.23 -10.55 -5.12
CA PHE A 366 -2.81 -9.97 -3.91
C PHE A 366 -4.34 -9.95 -3.90
N ASP A 367 -5.00 -10.55 -4.89
CA ASP A 367 -6.46 -10.40 -5.09
C ASP A 367 -7.29 -10.80 -3.85
N GLU A 368 -6.89 -11.87 -3.17
CA GLU A 368 -7.58 -12.35 -1.96
C GLU A 368 -7.45 -11.34 -0.81
N GLN A 369 -6.25 -10.80 -0.61
CA GLN A 369 -5.98 -9.81 0.43
C GLN A 369 -6.69 -8.48 0.11
N VAL A 370 -6.62 -8.02 -1.14
CA VAL A 370 -7.32 -6.83 -1.63
C VAL A 370 -8.83 -6.97 -1.43
N ALA A 371 -9.41 -8.12 -1.77
CA ALA A 371 -10.84 -8.36 -1.57
C ALA A 371 -11.25 -8.26 -0.09
N ALA A 372 -10.45 -8.83 0.82
CA ALA A 372 -10.70 -8.75 2.25
C ALA A 372 -10.60 -7.31 2.79
N VAL A 373 -9.60 -6.53 2.35
CA VAL A 373 -9.47 -5.11 2.73
C VAL A 373 -10.66 -4.31 2.20
N ARG A 374 -11.03 -4.49 0.93
CA ARG A 374 -12.20 -3.80 0.34
C ARG A 374 -13.50 -4.15 1.03
N GLU A 375 -13.69 -5.41 1.46
CA GLU A 375 -14.84 -5.83 2.26
C GLU A 375 -14.89 -5.05 3.60
N GLY A 376 -13.73 -4.82 4.22
CA GLY A 376 -13.61 -3.98 5.41
C GLY A 376 -13.97 -2.52 5.16
N MET A 377 -13.42 -1.92 4.11
CA MET A 377 -13.70 -0.53 3.73
C MET A 377 -15.18 -0.30 3.48
N ALA A 378 -15.85 -1.26 2.82
CA ALA A 378 -17.28 -1.22 2.52
C ALA A 378 -18.19 -1.17 3.76
N ARG A 379 -17.68 -1.51 4.96
CA ARG A 379 -18.42 -1.37 6.22
C ARG A 379 -18.52 0.06 6.72
N VAL A 380 -17.65 0.95 6.24
CA VAL A 380 -17.57 2.35 6.69
C VAL A 380 -17.88 3.31 5.56
N VAL A 381 -17.38 3.03 4.35
CA VAL A 381 -17.57 3.87 3.16
C VAL A 381 -18.47 3.15 2.17
N PRO A 382 -19.53 3.80 1.65
CA PRO A 382 -20.39 3.22 0.63
C PRO A 382 -19.60 2.73 -0.59
N VAL A 383 -19.82 1.47 -0.99
CA VAL A 383 -19.10 0.81 -2.09
C VAL A 383 -19.06 1.64 -3.38
N PRO A 384 -20.14 2.31 -3.84
CA PRO A 384 -20.10 3.11 -5.05
C PRO A 384 -19.09 4.26 -4.99
N LEU A 385 -18.81 4.82 -3.80
CA LEU A 385 -17.84 5.90 -3.63
C LEU A 385 -16.40 5.40 -3.73
N LEU A 386 -16.11 4.19 -3.22
CA LEU A 386 -14.78 3.58 -3.30
C LEU A 386 -14.31 3.40 -4.74
N SER A 387 -15.24 3.09 -5.64
CA SER A 387 -14.96 2.92 -7.07
C SER A 387 -14.81 4.23 -7.85
N LEU A 388 -15.08 5.39 -7.23
CA LEU A 388 -14.87 6.68 -7.88
C LEU A 388 -13.41 7.12 -7.78
N PHE A 389 -12.69 6.75 -6.73
CA PHE A 389 -11.30 7.18 -6.53
C PHE A 389 -10.34 6.48 -7.51
N THR A 390 -9.29 7.21 -7.91
CA THR A 390 -8.05 6.62 -8.39
C THR A 390 -7.23 6.12 -7.20
N GLY A 391 -6.20 5.30 -7.46
CA GLY A 391 -5.25 4.90 -6.41
C GLY A 391 -4.66 6.10 -5.66
N TYR A 392 -4.23 7.13 -6.38
CA TYR A 392 -3.63 8.34 -5.78
C TYR A 392 -4.61 9.15 -4.91
N GLU A 393 -5.85 9.36 -5.39
CA GLU A 393 -6.86 10.06 -4.59
C GLU A 393 -7.24 9.24 -3.34
N LEU A 394 -7.28 7.91 -3.45
CA LEU A 394 -7.56 7.04 -2.30
C LEU A 394 -6.44 7.12 -1.25
N GLU A 395 -5.18 7.09 -1.68
CA GLU A 395 -4.02 7.32 -0.81
C GLU A 395 -4.12 8.68 -0.10
N THR A 396 -4.41 9.75 -0.85
CA THR A 396 -4.54 11.12 -0.33
C THR A 396 -5.65 11.25 0.72
N MET A 397 -6.72 10.46 0.61
CA MET A 397 -7.81 10.45 1.60
C MET A 397 -7.46 9.70 2.88
N VAL A 398 -6.49 8.78 2.80
CA VAL A 398 -6.16 7.87 3.90
C VAL A 398 -4.91 8.33 4.65
N CYS A 399 -3.92 8.91 3.97
CA CYS A 399 -2.59 9.18 4.52
C CYS A 399 -2.24 10.66 4.66
#